data_AF-A0A970NC84-F1
#
_entry.id   AF-A0A970NC84-F1
#
_cell.length_a   1.000
_cell.length_b   1.000
_cell.length_c   1.000
_cell.angle_alpha   90.00
_cell.angle_beta   90.00
_cell.angle_gamma   90.00
#
_symmetry.space_group_name_H-M   'P 1'
#
loop_
_entity.id
_entity.type
_entity.pdbx_description
1 polymer ?
#
loop_
_entity_poly.entity_id
_entity_poly.type
_entity_poly.pdbx_seq_one_letter_code
_entity_poly.pdbx_strand_id
1 'polypeptide(L)'
;ILTAWNGLMIGALGLGGRILQDDRYMEAAGRAADYILASLRQEDGRLLARYRDGEALCKAYAADYAYLIWGLLELYEGGREPRYLQDALELNRDLLELFWDQERGGLFLYGADSEQLLIRPKESYDSVMPSYNAVAALNFLRLGRLAAVPELSEKGRSQLASFAGSIAKNPGAHSFWLQAFMYQQQTDAVPSH
;
A
#
# COMPACT_ATOMS: atom_id res chain seq x y z
N ILE A 1 -18.11 5.55 2.06
CA ILE A 1 -16.99 4.74 1.51
C ILE A 1 -15.73 5.08 2.29
N LEU A 2 -14.95 4.08 2.72
CA LEU A 2 -13.70 4.26 3.49
C LEU A 2 -12.53 3.72 2.68
N THR A 3 -11.55 4.54 2.37
CA THR A 3 -10.49 4.21 1.41
C THR A 3 -9.65 3.03 1.86
N ALA A 4 -9.17 3.02 3.11
CA ALA A 4 -8.40 1.92 3.68
C ALA A 4 -9.11 0.56 3.58
N TRP A 5 -10.36 0.49 4.04
CA TRP A 5 -11.14 -0.75 4.03
C TRP A 5 -11.43 -1.24 2.61
N ASN A 6 -11.73 -0.31 1.70
CA ASN A 6 -11.94 -0.70 0.30
C ASN A 6 -10.63 -1.10 -0.37
N GLY A 7 -9.49 -0.48 -0.04
CA GLY A 7 -8.17 -0.92 -0.51
C GLY A 7 -7.86 -2.37 -0.12
N LEU A 8 -8.12 -2.73 1.14
CA LEU A 8 -7.99 -4.11 1.61
C LEU A 8 -8.96 -5.07 0.89
N MET A 9 -10.21 -4.66 0.73
CA MET A 9 -11.21 -5.45 -0.01
C MET A 9 -10.79 -5.67 -1.46
N ILE A 10 -10.31 -4.63 -2.15
CA ILE A 10 -9.85 -4.69 -3.54
C ILE A 10 -8.66 -5.64 -3.65
N GLY A 11 -7.66 -5.52 -2.77
CA GLY A 11 -6.51 -6.44 -2.79
C GLY A 11 -6.90 -7.87 -2.47
N ALA A 12 -7.80 -8.11 -1.52
CA ALA A 12 -8.30 -9.45 -1.21
C ALA A 12 -9.07 -10.08 -2.39
N LEU A 13 -9.93 -9.30 -3.06
CA LEU A 13 -10.66 -9.73 -4.24
C LEU A 13 -9.73 -9.95 -5.45
N GLY A 14 -8.74 -9.08 -5.65
CA GLY A 14 -7.73 -9.22 -6.70
C GLY A 14 -6.89 -10.48 -6.51
N LEU A 15 -6.37 -10.69 -5.30
CA LEU A 15 -5.63 -11.88 -4.94
C LEU A 15 -6.48 -13.15 -5.09
N GLY A 16 -7.71 -13.13 -4.56
CA GLY A 16 -8.65 -14.23 -4.66
C GLY A 16 -9.03 -14.56 -6.11
N GLY A 17 -9.30 -13.55 -6.92
CA GLY A 17 -9.60 -13.70 -8.35
C GLY A 17 -8.45 -14.34 -9.12
N ARG A 18 -7.20 -13.92 -8.85
CA ARG A 18 -5.99 -14.49 -9.46
C ARG A 18 -5.75 -15.95 -9.05
N ILE A 19 -5.89 -16.28 -7.76
CA ILE A 19 -5.64 -17.62 -7.24
C ILE A 19 -6.75 -18.60 -7.66
N LEU A 20 -8.01 -18.17 -7.57
CA LEU A 20 -9.18 -19.01 -7.85
C LEU A 20 -9.54 -19.03 -9.34
N GLN A 21 -8.88 -18.21 -10.16
CA GLN A 21 -9.18 -18.00 -11.58
C GLN A 21 -10.66 -17.64 -11.82
N ASP A 22 -11.20 -16.76 -10.97
CA ASP A 22 -12.59 -16.31 -11.04
C ASP A 22 -12.64 -14.82 -11.36
N ASP A 23 -12.94 -14.51 -12.61
CA ASP A 23 -12.96 -13.14 -13.13
C ASP A 23 -13.98 -12.23 -12.43
N ARG A 24 -15.01 -12.78 -11.79
CA ARG A 24 -16.02 -11.99 -11.07
C ARG A 24 -15.40 -11.19 -9.93
N TYR A 25 -14.40 -11.76 -9.25
CA TYR A 25 -13.69 -11.06 -8.18
C TYR A 25 -12.80 -9.96 -8.73
N MET A 26 -12.08 -10.23 -9.83
CA MET A 26 -11.23 -9.25 -10.50
C MET A 26 -12.05 -8.07 -11.06
N GLU A 27 -13.22 -8.33 -11.64
CA GLU A 27 -14.13 -7.29 -12.10
C GLU A 27 -14.69 -6.45 -10.96
N ALA A 28 -15.10 -7.10 -9.85
CA ALA A 28 -15.59 -6.38 -8.67
C ALA A 28 -14.51 -5.49 -8.06
N ALA A 29 -13.28 -6.00 -7.96
CA ALA A 29 -12.12 -5.26 -7.50
C ALA A 29 -11.81 -4.06 -8.41
N GLY A 30 -11.81 -4.25 -9.74
CA GLY A 30 -11.55 -3.19 -10.71
C GLY A 30 -12.59 -2.07 -10.63
N ARG A 31 -13.88 -2.40 -10.62
CA ARG A 31 -14.95 -1.40 -10.47
C ARG A 31 -14.83 -0.60 -9.17
N ALA A 32 -14.47 -1.27 -8.07
CA ALA A 32 -14.28 -0.61 -6.79
C ALA A 32 -13.06 0.33 -6.80
N ALA A 33 -11.94 -0.10 -7.39
CA ALA A 33 -10.74 0.73 -7.55
C ALA A 33 -11.03 1.97 -8.39
N ASP A 34 -11.69 1.79 -9.53
CA ASP A 34 -12.06 2.88 -10.45
C ASP A 34 -12.97 3.90 -9.76
N TYR A 35 -13.96 3.43 -9.01
CA TYR A 35 -14.85 4.32 -8.28
C TYR A 35 -14.10 5.14 -7.22
N ILE A 36 -13.18 4.52 -6.48
CA ILE A 36 -12.37 5.22 -5.47
C ILE A 36 -11.48 6.25 -6.13
N LEU A 37 -10.74 5.89 -7.18
CA LEU A 37 -9.87 6.82 -7.89
C LEU A 37 -10.66 8.00 -8.46
N ALA A 38 -11.86 7.77 -8.99
CA ALA A 38 -12.72 8.82 -9.52
C ALA A 38 -13.38 9.71 -8.45
N SER A 39 -13.70 9.16 -7.27
CA SER A 39 -14.54 9.84 -6.27
C SER A 39 -13.76 10.36 -5.05
N LEU A 40 -12.56 9.84 -4.82
CA LEU A 40 -11.77 10.06 -3.60
C LEU A 40 -10.36 10.58 -3.88
N ARG A 41 -9.96 10.74 -5.14
CA ARG A 41 -8.75 11.44 -5.54
C ARG A 41 -9.11 12.84 -6.02
N GLN A 42 -8.56 13.86 -5.37
CA GLN A 42 -8.78 15.25 -5.76
C GLN A 42 -8.03 15.59 -7.06
N GLU A 43 -8.37 16.72 -7.68
CA GLU A 43 -7.72 17.20 -8.91
C GLU A 43 -6.21 17.45 -8.72
N ASP A 44 -5.79 17.80 -7.50
CA ASP A 44 -4.38 17.96 -7.12
C ASP A 44 -3.68 16.62 -6.82
N GLY A 45 -4.38 15.49 -6.96
CA GLY A 45 -3.90 14.15 -6.69
C GLY A 45 -4.10 13.66 -5.26
N ARG A 46 -4.50 14.53 -4.32
CA ARG A 46 -4.62 14.14 -2.90
C ARG A 46 -5.76 13.15 -2.68
N LEU A 47 -5.46 12.04 -2.02
CA LEU A 47 -6.44 11.02 -1.66
C LEU A 47 -7.21 11.43 -0.41
N LEU A 48 -8.48 11.07 -0.36
CA LEU A 48 -9.39 11.32 0.75
C LEU A 48 -9.75 10.01 1.46
N ALA A 49 -9.88 10.04 2.79
CA ALA A 49 -10.14 8.85 3.60
C ALA A 49 -11.58 8.36 3.48
N ARG A 50 -12.53 9.29 3.29
CA ARG A 50 -13.96 8.97 3.27
C ARG A 50 -14.78 9.85 2.34
N TYR A 51 -15.79 9.22 1.73
CA TYR A 51 -16.83 9.87 0.95
C TYR A 51 -18.20 9.59 1.59
N ARG A 52 -19.00 10.64 1.81
CA ARG A 52 -20.41 10.53 2.20
C ARG A 52 -21.23 11.66 1.56
N ASP A 53 -22.34 11.30 0.92
CA ASP A 53 -23.39 12.22 0.46
C ASP A 53 -22.89 13.41 -0.41
N GLY A 54 -21.92 13.19 -1.31
CA GLY A 54 -21.40 14.24 -2.20
C GLY A 54 -20.17 14.97 -1.66
N GLU A 55 -19.88 14.86 -0.36
CA GLU A 55 -18.78 15.55 0.28
C GLU A 55 -17.70 14.57 0.75
N ALA A 56 -16.47 14.81 0.28
CA ALA A 56 -15.31 14.09 0.75
C ALA A 56 -14.66 14.88 1.89
N LEU A 57 -14.74 14.32 3.10
CA LEU A 57 -14.68 15.11 4.34
C LEU A 57 -13.33 15.07 5.07
N CYS A 58 -12.38 14.22 4.66
CA CYS A 58 -11.11 14.05 5.38
C CYS A 58 -9.98 13.64 4.45
N LYS A 59 -8.79 14.23 4.64
CA LYS A 59 -7.54 13.80 3.99
C LYS A 59 -7.21 12.35 4.36
N ALA A 60 -6.74 11.57 3.39
CA ALA A 60 -6.31 10.19 3.60
C ALA A 60 -5.06 10.09 4.48
N TYR A 61 -4.97 9.00 5.24
CA TYR A 61 -3.84 8.59 6.06
C TYR A 61 -2.90 7.65 5.29
N ALA A 62 -1.72 7.37 5.82
CA ALA A 62 -0.77 6.46 5.19
C ALA A 62 -1.37 5.06 4.91
N ALA A 63 -2.25 4.58 5.79
CA ALA A 63 -2.95 3.31 5.63
C ALA A 63 -3.86 3.27 4.39
N ASP A 64 -4.59 4.35 4.11
CA ASP A 64 -5.46 4.45 2.94
C ASP A 64 -4.65 4.30 1.63
N TYR A 65 -3.49 4.97 1.56
CA TYR A 65 -2.57 4.83 0.43
C TYR A 65 -1.98 3.43 0.34
N ALA A 66 -1.41 2.91 1.43
CA ALA A 66 -0.74 1.62 1.43
C ALA A 66 -1.68 0.49 0.98
N TYR A 67 -2.91 0.46 1.49
CA TYR A 67 -3.86 -0.59 1.13
C TYR A 67 -4.42 -0.41 -0.28
N LEU A 68 -4.66 0.83 -0.73
CA LEU A 68 -5.14 1.06 -2.10
C LEU A 68 -4.07 0.69 -3.13
N ILE A 69 -2.81 1.11 -2.91
CA ILE A 69 -1.67 0.72 -3.76
C ILE A 69 -1.56 -0.81 -3.83
N TRP A 70 -1.72 -1.51 -2.70
CA TRP A 70 -1.72 -2.97 -2.70
C TRP A 70 -2.82 -3.54 -3.59
N GLY A 71 -4.05 -3.04 -3.47
CA GLY A 71 -5.16 -3.46 -4.32
C GLY A 71 -4.92 -3.23 -5.82
N LEU A 72 -4.34 -2.09 -6.19
CA LEU A 72 -3.99 -1.77 -7.57
C LEU A 72 -2.91 -2.71 -8.13
N LEU A 73 -1.93 -3.09 -7.30
CA LEU A 73 -0.90 -4.06 -7.68
C LEU A 73 -1.49 -5.46 -7.89
N GLU A 74 -2.43 -5.91 -7.05
CA GLU A 74 -3.11 -7.19 -7.27
C GLU A 74 -3.95 -7.19 -8.56
N LEU A 75 -4.60 -6.06 -8.89
CA LEU A 75 -5.32 -5.91 -10.17
C LEU A 75 -4.37 -6.01 -11.35
N TYR A 76 -3.25 -5.30 -11.32
CA TYR A 76 -2.24 -5.34 -12.37
C TYR A 76 -1.65 -6.75 -12.56
N GLU A 77 -1.20 -7.39 -11.48
CA GLU A 77 -0.63 -8.75 -11.55
C GLU A 77 -1.65 -9.83 -11.92
N GLY A 78 -2.94 -9.59 -11.69
CA GLY A 78 -4.02 -10.42 -12.20
C GLY A 78 -4.35 -10.20 -13.69
N GLY A 79 -3.52 -9.45 -14.42
CA GLY A 79 -3.62 -9.27 -15.87
C GLY A 79 -4.63 -8.20 -16.30
N ARG A 80 -5.02 -7.30 -15.40
CA ARG A 80 -5.88 -6.15 -15.76
C ARG A 80 -5.06 -5.04 -16.44
N GLU A 81 -5.72 -3.91 -16.65
CA GLU A 81 -5.18 -2.81 -17.44
C GLU A 81 -3.85 -2.26 -16.87
N PRO A 82 -2.87 -1.92 -17.73
CA PRO A 82 -1.59 -1.34 -17.30
C PRO A 82 -1.72 -0.07 -16.46
N ARG A 83 -2.84 0.67 -16.59
CA ARG A 83 -3.10 1.89 -15.82
C ARG A 83 -3.06 1.66 -14.31
N TYR A 84 -3.42 0.48 -13.81
CA TYR A 84 -3.39 0.22 -12.36
C TYR A 84 -1.97 0.27 -11.79
N LEU A 85 -0.94 -0.12 -12.55
CA LEU A 85 0.45 0.05 -12.13
C LEU A 85 0.85 1.53 -12.13
N GLN A 86 0.40 2.30 -13.11
CA GLN A 86 0.65 3.74 -13.18
C GLN A 86 0.00 4.48 -11.99
N ASP A 87 -1.27 4.19 -11.71
CA ASP A 87 -1.99 4.74 -10.56
C ASP A 87 -1.30 4.38 -9.24
N ALA A 88 -0.82 3.14 -9.11
CA ALA A 88 -0.06 2.69 -7.94
C ALA A 88 1.25 3.46 -7.77
N LEU A 89 1.98 3.74 -8.85
CA LEU A 89 3.22 4.54 -8.82
C LEU A 89 2.96 5.99 -8.41
N GLU A 90 1.90 6.61 -8.93
CA GLU A 90 1.53 7.98 -8.59
C GLU A 90 1.13 8.10 -7.12
N LEU A 91 0.25 7.21 -6.64
CA LEU A 91 -0.13 7.17 -5.24
C LEU A 91 1.07 6.87 -4.34
N ASN A 92 2.01 6.05 -4.80
CA ASN A 92 3.23 5.76 -4.05
C ASN A 92 4.15 6.98 -3.93
N ARG A 93 4.28 7.78 -4.99
CA ARG A 93 5.02 9.05 -4.92
C ARG A 93 4.40 9.98 -3.88
N ASP A 94 3.08 10.15 -3.93
CA ASP A 94 2.35 11.00 -3.00
C ASP A 94 2.45 10.45 -1.55
N LEU A 95 2.43 9.12 -1.38
CA LEU A 95 2.66 8.46 -0.09
C LEU A 95 4.04 8.79 0.50
N LEU A 96 5.08 8.75 -0.31
CA LEU A 96 6.43 9.07 0.15
C LEU A 96 6.55 10.56 0.49
N GLU A 97 5.99 11.45 -0.32
CA GLU A 97 6.02 12.89 -0.10
C GLU A 97 5.30 13.28 1.20
N LEU A 98 4.13 12.70 1.45
CA LEU A 98 3.27 13.11 2.56
C LEU A 98 3.67 12.45 3.90
N PHE A 99 4.16 11.21 3.88
CA PHE A 99 4.22 10.38 5.09
C PHE A 99 5.61 9.85 5.45
N TRP A 100 6.59 9.86 4.55
CA TRP A 100 7.90 9.26 4.81
C TRP A 100 8.69 10.02 5.88
N ASP A 101 9.20 9.29 6.88
CA ASP A 101 10.15 9.82 7.86
C ASP A 101 11.58 9.75 7.29
N GLN A 102 12.13 10.92 6.95
CA GLN A 102 13.49 11.04 6.41
C GLN A 102 14.58 10.71 7.44
N GLU A 103 14.31 10.81 8.74
CA GLU A 103 15.30 10.57 9.80
C GLU A 103 15.36 9.11 10.23
N ARG A 104 14.19 8.47 10.39
CA ARG A 104 14.08 7.13 11.01
C ARG A 104 13.48 6.07 10.09
N GLY A 105 13.12 6.43 8.86
CA GLY A 105 12.46 5.52 7.92
C GLY A 105 11.02 5.15 8.31
N GLY A 106 10.30 4.55 7.37
CA GLY A 106 8.89 4.21 7.54
C GLY A 106 7.95 5.41 7.42
N LEU A 107 6.67 5.17 7.65
CA LEU A 107 5.59 6.11 7.36
C LEU A 107 4.90 6.59 8.65
N PHE A 108 4.76 7.90 8.81
CA PHE A 108 3.86 8.51 9.78
C PHE A 108 2.40 8.26 9.40
N LEU A 109 1.50 8.18 10.38
CA LEU A 109 0.08 7.97 10.10
C LEU A 109 -0.57 9.15 9.36
N TYR A 110 -0.32 10.37 9.84
CA TYR A 110 -0.88 11.62 9.29
C TYR A 110 0.05 12.21 8.24
N GLY A 111 -0.50 12.88 7.23
CA GLY A 111 0.30 13.55 6.20
C GLY A 111 0.97 14.82 6.74
N ALA A 112 2.07 15.24 6.12
CA ALA A 112 2.75 16.49 6.47
C ALA A 112 1.88 17.74 6.24
N ASP A 113 0.81 17.57 5.47
CA ASP A 113 -0.20 18.56 5.11
C ASP A 113 -1.43 18.57 6.04
N SER A 114 -1.42 17.77 7.09
CA SER A 114 -2.49 17.69 8.11
C SER A 114 -2.13 18.52 9.35
N GLU A 115 -3.10 18.87 10.20
CA GLU A 115 -2.84 19.60 11.45
C GLU A 115 -1.67 18.94 12.22
N GLN A 116 -0.67 19.74 12.56
CA GLN A 116 0.51 19.28 13.27
C GLN A 116 0.17 19.00 14.74
N LEU A 117 -0.33 17.80 15.01
CA LEU A 117 -0.36 17.26 16.36
C LEU A 117 1.09 17.07 16.84
N LEU A 118 1.38 17.46 18.10
CA LEU A 118 2.72 17.37 18.73
C LEU A 118 3.33 15.95 18.70
N ILE A 119 2.53 14.92 18.41
CA ILE A 119 2.96 13.52 18.31
C ILE A 119 2.39 12.93 17.00
N ARG A 120 3.27 12.49 16.09
CA ARG A 120 2.91 11.69 14.90
C ARG A 120 3.28 10.23 15.16
N PRO A 121 2.34 9.36 15.58
CA PRO A 121 2.65 7.97 15.86
C PRO A 121 3.00 7.20 14.57
N LYS A 122 3.84 6.18 14.72
CA LYS A 122 4.10 5.15 13.70
C LYS A 122 3.55 3.82 14.22
N GLU A 123 2.70 3.16 13.44
CA GLU A 123 2.18 1.85 13.81
C GLU A 123 3.22 0.76 13.48
N SER A 124 3.48 -0.12 14.45
CA SER A 124 4.54 -1.13 14.41
C SER A 124 4.06 -2.58 14.59
N TYR A 125 2.74 -2.81 14.74
CA TYR A 125 2.13 -4.12 14.97
C TYR A 125 0.81 -4.25 14.21
N ASP A 126 0.46 -5.46 13.75
CA ASP A 126 -0.86 -5.71 13.15
C ASP A 126 -1.91 -5.74 14.27
N SER A 127 -3.00 -4.98 14.10
CA SER A 127 -4.15 -5.01 15.02
C SER A 127 -5.31 -5.77 14.37
N VAL A 128 -6.50 -5.17 14.21
CA VAL A 128 -7.58 -5.71 13.37
C VAL A 128 -7.27 -5.51 11.88
N MET A 129 -6.41 -4.54 11.55
CA MET A 129 -5.90 -4.30 10.20
C MET A 129 -4.37 -4.56 10.15
N PRO A 130 -3.84 -4.99 8.99
CA PRO A 130 -2.41 -5.22 8.84
C PRO A 130 -1.63 -3.91 8.96
N SER A 131 -0.44 -3.92 9.55
CA SER A 131 0.41 -2.74 9.68
C SER A 131 0.59 -2.08 8.31
N TYR A 132 0.17 -0.82 8.19
CA TYR A 132 0.30 -0.11 6.92
C TYR A 132 1.77 0.09 6.50
N ASN A 133 2.69 0.12 7.46
CA ASN A 133 4.13 0.10 7.20
C ASN A 133 4.56 -1.23 6.55
N ALA A 134 3.99 -2.36 6.97
CA ALA A 134 4.24 -3.67 6.37
C ALA A 134 3.77 -3.73 4.92
N VAL A 135 2.52 -3.31 4.70
CA VAL A 135 1.91 -3.31 3.37
C VAL A 135 2.67 -2.36 2.44
N ALA A 136 3.06 -1.18 2.93
CA ALA A 136 3.90 -0.26 2.17
C ALA A 136 5.27 -0.84 1.82
N ALA A 137 5.94 -1.52 2.76
CA ALA A 137 7.23 -2.16 2.49
C ALA A 137 7.11 -3.22 1.37
N LEU A 138 6.06 -4.04 1.40
CA LEU A 138 5.76 -5.00 0.33
C LEU A 138 5.52 -4.28 -1.01
N ASN A 139 4.71 -3.22 -0.99
CA ASN A 139 4.41 -2.44 -2.19
C ASN A 139 5.67 -1.80 -2.78
N PHE A 140 6.57 -1.25 -1.96
CA PHE A 140 7.83 -0.66 -2.42
C PHE A 140 8.71 -1.69 -3.13
N LEU A 141 8.83 -2.91 -2.57
CA LEU A 141 9.57 -3.99 -3.21
C LEU A 141 8.94 -4.43 -4.54
N ARG A 142 7.60 -4.54 -4.59
CA ARG A 142 6.87 -4.91 -5.81
C ARG A 142 7.00 -3.84 -6.88
N LEU A 143 6.73 -2.57 -6.56
CA LEU A 143 6.86 -1.44 -7.47
C LEU A 143 8.28 -1.30 -7.99
N GLY A 144 9.28 -1.41 -7.11
CA GLY A 144 10.68 -1.30 -7.51
C GLY A 144 11.09 -2.37 -8.54
N ARG A 145 10.53 -3.58 -8.44
CA ARG A 145 10.73 -4.64 -9.43
C ARG A 145 9.90 -4.43 -10.70
N LEU A 146 8.60 -4.21 -10.56
CA LEU A 146 7.64 -4.12 -11.68
C LEU A 146 7.90 -2.92 -12.58
N ALA A 147 8.30 -1.78 -12.00
CA ALA A 147 8.56 -0.54 -12.71
C ALA A 147 10.06 -0.24 -12.92
N ALA A 148 10.95 -1.16 -12.51
CA ALA A 148 12.40 -0.98 -12.55
C ALA A 148 12.87 0.33 -11.88
N VAL A 149 12.39 0.59 -10.66
CA VAL A 149 12.76 1.74 -9.82
C VAL A 149 13.52 1.24 -8.59
N PRO A 150 14.86 1.07 -8.65
CA PRO A 150 15.65 0.44 -7.60
C PRO A 150 15.51 1.11 -6.23
N GLU A 151 15.32 2.43 -6.21
CA GLU A 151 15.17 3.25 -5.02
C GLU A 151 13.98 2.82 -4.16
N LEU A 152 12.90 2.34 -4.78
CA LEU A 152 11.75 1.79 -4.05
C LEU A 152 12.11 0.46 -3.41
N SER A 153 12.87 -0.39 -4.10
CA SER A 153 13.34 -1.66 -3.53
C SER A 153 14.23 -1.42 -2.30
N GLU A 154 15.11 -0.42 -2.36
CA GLU A 154 15.95 -0.01 -1.23
C GLU A 154 15.14 0.52 -0.05
N LYS A 155 14.12 1.36 -0.30
CA LYS A 155 13.20 1.82 0.76
C LYS A 155 12.46 0.67 1.43
N GLY A 156 11.94 -0.29 0.65
CA GLY A 156 11.30 -1.50 1.17
C GLY A 156 12.22 -2.33 2.07
N ARG A 157 13.48 -2.56 1.64
CA ARG A 157 14.49 -3.28 2.44
C ARG A 157 14.87 -2.53 3.72
N SER A 158 15.05 -1.21 3.63
CA SER A 158 15.36 -0.36 4.79
C SER A 158 14.23 -0.39 5.82
N GLN A 159 12.98 -0.36 5.37
CA GLN A 159 11.81 -0.45 6.24
C GLN A 159 11.73 -1.84 6.90
N LEU A 160 11.93 -2.93 6.16
CA LEU A 160 12.01 -4.28 6.72
C LEU A 160 13.09 -4.39 7.81
N ALA A 161 14.30 -3.86 7.56
CA ALA A 161 15.38 -3.86 8.53
C ALA A 161 15.04 -3.07 9.80
N SER A 162 14.37 -1.92 9.65
CA SER A 162 13.96 -1.04 10.76
C SER A 162 12.92 -1.69 11.68
N PHE A 163 12.09 -2.60 11.15
CA PHE A 163 11.05 -3.30 11.92
C PHE A 163 11.40 -4.77 12.25
N ALA A 164 12.56 -5.29 11.79
CA ALA A 164 12.99 -6.68 11.98
C ALA A 164 12.97 -7.12 13.45
N GLY A 165 13.38 -6.24 14.38
CA GLY A 165 13.38 -6.52 15.82
C GLY A 165 11.98 -6.66 16.45
N SER A 166 10.95 -6.05 15.85
CA SER A 166 9.54 -6.22 16.26
C SER A 166 8.90 -7.44 15.59
N ILE A 167 9.20 -7.66 14.31
CA ILE A 167 8.71 -8.82 13.52
C ILE A 167 9.15 -10.14 14.16
N ALA A 168 10.41 -10.23 14.60
CA ALA A 168 10.96 -11.43 15.22
C ALA A 168 10.28 -11.81 16.56
N LYS A 169 9.59 -10.87 17.22
CA LYS A 169 8.96 -11.10 18.53
C LYS A 169 7.57 -11.70 18.44
N ASN A 170 6.85 -11.55 17.32
CA ASN A 170 5.54 -12.19 17.14
C ASN A 170 5.18 -12.41 15.64
N PRO A 171 5.81 -13.38 14.94
CA PRO A 171 5.64 -13.56 13.50
C PRO A 171 4.19 -13.80 13.05
N GLY A 172 3.38 -14.46 13.89
CA GLY A 172 1.97 -14.77 13.59
C GLY A 172 1.06 -13.53 13.52
N ALA A 173 1.45 -12.43 14.18
CA ALA A 173 0.75 -11.14 14.15
C ALA A 173 1.39 -10.15 13.15
N HIS A 174 2.15 -10.65 12.17
CA HIS A 174 2.93 -9.84 11.21
C HIS A 174 2.87 -10.46 9.80
N SER A 175 1.70 -10.93 9.36
CA SER A 175 1.58 -11.77 8.16
C SER A 175 2.02 -11.05 6.87
N PHE A 176 1.76 -9.74 6.75
CA PHE A 176 2.23 -8.94 5.61
C PHE A 176 3.74 -8.66 5.65
N TRP A 177 4.32 -8.51 6.85
CA TRP A 177 5.78 -8.41 6.98
C TRP A 177 6.48 -9.71 6.56
N LEU A 178 5.91 -10.86 6.91
CA LEU A 178 6.42 -12.15 6.44
C LEU A 178 6.31 -12.29 4.92
N GLN A 179 5.23 -11.82 4.30
CA GLN A 179 5.12 -11.77 2.84
C GLN A 179 6.20 -10.88 2.22
N ALA A 180 6.42 -9.69 2.75
CA ALA A 180 7.47 -8.77 2.29
C ALA A 180 8.87 -9.40 2.40
N PHE A 181 9.16 -10.03 3.54
CA PHE A 181 10.43 -10.72 3.76
C PHE A 181 10.64 -11.91 2.80
N MET A 182 9.62 -12.75 2.60
CA MET A 182 9.68 -13.86 1.65
C MET A 182 9.89 -13.37 0.22
N TYR A 183 9.21 -12.30 -0.18
CA TYR A 183 9.37 -11.69 -1.50
C TYR A 183 10.78 -11.15 -1.72
N GLN A 184 11.38 -10.52 -0.71
CA GLN A 184 12.78 -10.09 -0.75
C GLN A 184 13.71 -11.29 -0.97
N GLN A 185 13.58 -12.36 -0.17
CA GLN A 185 14.44 -13.54 -0.27
C GLN A 185 14.36 -14.24 -1.63
N GLN A 186 13.16 -14.35 -2.21
CA GLN A 186 12.99 -14.91 -3.55
C GLN A 186 13.66 -14.06 -4.63
N THR A 187 13.70 -12.74 -4.44
CA THR A 187 14.30 -11.81 -5.42
C THR A 187 15.82 -11.81 -5.31
N ASP A 188 16.37 -11.88 -4.10
CA ASP A 188 17.82 -11.93 -3.88
C ASP A 188 18.43 -13.29 -4.30
N ALA A 189 17.60 -14.35 -4.42
CA ALA A 189 18.02 -15.68 -4.90
C ALA A 189 18.05 -15.85 -6.42
N VAL A 190 17.52 -14.89 -7.19
CA VAL A 190 17.59 -14.89 -8.67
C VAL A 190 18.77 -13.99 -9.07
N PRO A 191 19.86 -14.52 -9.64
CA PRO A 191 20.97 -13.70 -10.08
C PRO A 191 20.48 -12.73 -11.17
N SER A 192 20.79 -11.44 -11.01
CA SER A 192 20.63 -10.45 -12.07
C SER A 192 21.46 -10.87 -13.28
N HIS A 193 20.78 -11.32 -14.34
CA HIS A 193 21.35 -11.61 -15.65
C HIS A 193 21.65 -10.34 -16.44
#